data_AF-A0A1D1XNI9-F1
#
_entry.id   AF-A0A1D1XNI9-F1
#
_cell.length_a   1.000
_cell.length_b   1.000
_cell.length_c   1.000
_cell.angle_alpha   90.00
_cell.angle_beta   90.00
_cell.angle_gamma   90.00
#
_symmetry.space_group_name_H-M   'P 1'
#
loop_
_entity.id
_entity.type
_entity.pdbx_description
1 polymer ?
#
loop_
_entity_poly.entity_id
_entity_poly.type
_entity_poly.pdbx_seq_one_letter_code
_entity_poly.pdbx_strand_id
1 'polypeptide(L)'
;VPPLAMAVSSATWSRAFCGNPNMFLRKLPSAAAAAISVSIAPPTVPGGARHHTTFHQPRRIPTISPGSNPRLRLRSPHLRRPPNPAAVRSLFTGIVEEMGRVEHLGPSPDGGFHMTVSARTVLGGIALGDSIAVNGTCLTVTRFDAEASNFTVGLSPETLRKTSLGELGGGSRVNLERALRPDSRMGGHIVQGHVDGTGEIVSLEPEGDSLWVRVRTPPGLLRYVVPKGFIAVDGTSLTVVGVYDEEGCFDFMLVAYTQQKVVIPLKKVGDTVNLEVDILGKYVERLLKGGSGDVAATTATASLSS
;
A
#
# COMPACT_ATOMS: atom_id res chain seq x y z
N VAL A 1 -25.08 -9.29 -51.28
CA VAL A 1 -26.49 -9.23 -51.73
C VAL A 1 -27.19 -10.50 -51.29
N PRO A 2 -28.02 -10.48 -50.24
CA PRO A 2 -29.06 -11.48 -50.04
C PRO A 2 -30.44 -10.88 -50.38
N PRO A 3 -31.42 -11.70 -50.81
CA PRO A 3 -32.82 -11.32 -50.78
C PRO A 3 -33.62 -12.04 -49.67
N LEU A 4 -34.75 -11.41 -49.36
CA LEU A 4 -35.87 -11.80 -48.49
C LEU A 4 -36.52 -13.16 -48.82
N ALA A 5 -37.08 -13.81 -47.78
CA ALA A 5 -38.47 -14.34 -47.68
C ALA A 5 -38.64 -15.04 -46.30
N MET A 6 -39.35 -14.49 -45.32
CA MET A 6 -40.79 -14.66 -44.98
C MET A 6 -41.39 -16.09 -45.09
N ALA A 7 -41.75 -16.69 -43.94
CA ALA A 7 -43.13 -17.12 -43.55
C ALA A 7 -43.11 -17.89 -42.19
N VAL A 8 -43.88 -17.46 -41.16
CA VAL A 8 -45.14 -18.07 -40.60
C VAL A 8 -44.89 -19.37 -39.79
N SER A 9 -45.43 -19.71 -38.60
CA SER A 9 -46.33 -19.12 -37.59
C SER A 9 -46.39 -20.08 -36.36
N SER A 10 -46.66 -19.49 -35.19
CA SER A 10 -47.43 -20.01 -34.03
C SER A 10 -47.19 -21.41 -33.46
N ALA A 11 -46.73 -21.46 -32.20
CA ALA A 11 -47.30 -22.34 -31.19
C ALA A 11 -47.28 -21.65 -29.81
N THR A 12 -48.48 -21.38 -29.33
CA THR A 12 -48.90 -20.78 -28.06
C THR A 12 -48.79 -21.78 -26.91
N TRP A 13 -48.15 -21.42 -25.79
CA TRP A 13 -48.54 -21.91 -24.46
C TRP A 13 -48.46 -20.76 -23.45
N SER A 14 -49.63 -20.34 -22.98
CA SER A 14 -49.84 -19.46 -21.83
C SER A 14 -50.44 -20.27 -20.68
N ARG A 15 -49.89 -20.10 -19.47
CA ARG A 15 -50.59 -20.00 -18.17
C ARG A 15 -49.50 -19.91 -17.08
N ALA A 16 -49.28 -18.73 -16.50
CA ALA A 16 -50.02 -18.15 -15.38
C ALA A 16 -49.64 -18.80 -14.03
N PHE A 17 -48.77 -18.12 -13.29
CA PHE A 17 -48.79 -18.11 -11.82
C PHE A 17 -48.43 -16.70 -11.35
N CYS A 18 -49.47 -15.90 -11.11
CA CYS A 18 -49.42 -14.74 -10.22
C CYS A 18 -49.78 -15.23 -8.81
N GLY A 19 -48.88 -15.03 -7.84
CA GLY A 19 -49.10 -15.29 -6.43
C GLY A 19 -48.76 -14.04 -5.62
N ASN A 20 -49.76 -13.52 -4.92
CA ASN A 20 -49.80 -12.28 -4.14
C ASN A 20 -48.87 -12.31 -2.91
N PRO A 21 -48.10 -11.23 -2.60
CA PRO A 21 -47.28 -11.14 -1.39
C PRO A 21 -48.10 -10.58 -0.22
N ASN A 22 -48.74 -11.44 0.58
CA ASN A 22 -49.18 -11.08 1.94
C ASN A 22 -49.67 -12.30 2.72
N MET A 23 -48.75 -13.07 3.30
CA MET A 23 -49.03 -13.92 4.46
C MET A 23 -47.70 -14.43 5.02
N PHE A 24 -47.22 -13.86 6.13
CA PHE A 24 -46.48 -14.54 7.21
C PHE A 24 -45.99 -13.48 8.22
N LEU A 25 -46.94 -12.88 8.94
CA LEU A 25 -46.67 -12.24 10.23
C LEU A 25 -46.81 -13.32 11.31
N ARG A 26 -45.70 -13.97 11.67
CA ARG A 26 -45.59 -14.72 12.92
C ARG A 26 -44.57 -14.02 13.82
N LYS A 27 -45.08 -13.50 14.94
CA LYS A 27 -44.34 -12.92 16.07
C LYS A 27 -43.29 -13.92 16.57
N LEU A 28 -42.03 -13.49 16.62
CA LEU A 28 -40.97 -14.15 17.39
C LEU A 28 -40.75 -13.35 18.69
N PRO A 29 -40.57 -14.01 19.85
CA PRO A 29 -40.36 -13.33 21.12
C PRO A 29 -38.94 -12.76 21.23
N SER A 30 -38.85 -11.61 21.90
CA SER A 30 -37.62 -10.91 22.28
C SER A 30 -36.69 -11.82 23.10
N ALA A 31 -35.49 -12.07 22.58
CA ALA A 31 -34.41 -12.69 23.33
C ALA A 31 -33.54 -11.59 23.96
N ALA A 32 -33.46 -11.63 25.29
CA ALA A 32 -32.66 -10.75 26.11
C ALA A 32 -31.16 -10.91 25.82
N ALA A 33 -30.45 -9.79 25.68
CA ALA A 33 -29.00 -9.75 25.62
C ALA A 33 -28.42 -10.02 27.03
N ALA A 34 -27.84 -11.20 27.23
CA ALA A 34 -27.03 -11.49 28.40
C ALA A 34 -25.62 -10.92 28.19
N ALA A 35 -25.31 -9.83 28.89
CA ALA A 35 -23.96 -9.29 28.98
C ALA A 35 -23.12 -10.19 29.89
N ILE A 36 -22.11 -10.86 29.33
CA ILE A 36 -21.10 -11.59 30.10
C ILE A 36 -20.02 -10.58 30.51
N SER A 37 -20.09 -10.08 31.74
CA SER A 37 -19.00 -9.32 32.36
C SER A 37 -17.90 -10.27 32.83
N VAL A 38 -16.75 -10.24 32.16
CA VAL A 38 -15.53 -10.87 32.65
C VAL A 38 -14.80 -9.88 33.56
N SER A 39 -14.83 -10.13 34.87
CA SER A 39 -14.05 -9.37 35.86
C SER A 39 -12.65 -9.97 35.95
N ILE A 40 -11.63 -9.21 35.56
CA ILE A 40 -10.22 -9.58 35.74
C ILE A 40 -9.74 -8.93 37.04
N ALA A 41 -9.48 -9.75 38.06
CA ALA A 41 -8.87 -9.30 39.31
C ALA A 41 -7.36 -9.03 39.10
N PRO A 42 -6.79 -7.96 39.69
CA PRO A 42 -5.36 -7.70 39.61
C PRO A 42 -4.57 -8.65 40.52
N PRO A 43 -3.31 -8.99 40.16
CA PRO A 43 -2.50 -9.91 40.95
C PRO A 43 -2.02 -9.26 42.25
N THR A 44 -2.14 -10.01 43.34
CA THR A 44 -1.61 -9.70 44.67
C THR A 44 -0.09 -9.88 44.72
N VAL A 45 0.63 -8.84 45.18
CA VAL A 45 2.07 -8.89 45.46
C VAL A 45 2.29 -9.29 46.92
N PRO A 46 3.12 -10.31 47.25
CA PRO A 46 3.46 -10.61 48.64
C PRO A 46 4.48 -9.60 49.18
N GLY A 47 4.21 -9.04 50.35
CA GLY A 47 5.10 -8.15 51.07
C GLY A 47 6.29 -8.86 51.71
N GLY A 48 7.41 -8.15 51.85
CA GLY A 48 8.59 -8.61 52.56
C GLY A 48 9.55 -7.49 52.95
N ALA A 49 9.60 -7.25 54.27
CA ALA A 49 10.69 -6.72 55.10
C ALA A 49 11.15 -5.25 54.95
N ARG A 50 10.98 -4.53 56.07
CA ARG A 50 11.59 -3.26 56.44
C ARG A 50 13.05 -3.46 56.84
N HIS A 51 13.95 -2.55 56.49
CA HIS A 51 15.13 -2.24 57.31
C HIS A 51 15.49 -0.75 57.27
N HIS A 52 16.14 -0.35 58.37
CA HIS A 52 16.23 0.98 58.93
C HIS A 52 17.16 1.98 58.21
N THR A 53 16.82 3.24 58.43
CA THR A 53 17.53 4.52 58.23
C THR A 53 19.02 4.55 58.56
N THR A 54 19.81 5.32 57.79
CA THR A 54 20.83 6.23 58.36
C THR A 54 21.09 7.43 57.42
N PHE A 55 20.98 8.63 57.98
CA PHE A 55 21.35 9.93 57.39
C PHE A 55 22.88 10.13 57.48
N HIS A 56 23.51 10.64 56.42
CA HIS A 56 24.85 11.26 56.50
C HIS A 56 24.95 12.54 55.65
N GLN A 57 25.62 13.53 56.24
CA GLN A 57 25.71 14.97 55.90
C GLN A 57 26.35 15.33 54.55
N PRO A 58 26.15 16.56 54.03
CA PRO A 58 26.86 17.06 52.84
C PRO A 58 28.23 17.65 53.21
N ARG A 59 29.29 17.30 52.46
CA ARG A 59 30.61 17.95 52.57
C ARG A 59 30.98 18.71 51.30
N ARG A 60 31.06 20.04 51.49
CA ARG A 60 32.00 21.06 50.96
C ARG A 60 32.38 21.04 49.47
N ILE A 61 32.06 22.17 48.83
CA ILE A 61 32.59 22.70 47.57
C ILE A 61 34.04 23.17 47.78
N PRO A 62 34.98 22.88 46.86
CA PRO A 62 36.20 23.66 46.71
C PRO A 62 36.15 24.56 45.46
N THR A 63 36.54 25.80 45.70
CA THR A 63 36.80 26.90 44.78
C THR A 63 37.85 26.60 43.70
N ILE A 64 37.62 27.18 42.52
CA ILE A 64 38.47 27.15 41.33
C ILE A 64 39.72 28.04 41.54
N SER A 65 40.87 27.63 41.00
CA SER A 65 41.91 28.56 40.55
C SER A 65 42.61 28.04 39.29
N PRO A 66 43.11 28.93 38.42
CA PRO A 66 43.26 28.68 36.99
C PRO A 66 44.71 28.35 36.60
N GLY A 67 44.90 27.46 35.63
CA GLY A 67 46.22 27.29 35.02
C GLY A 67 46.36 26.10 34.08
N SER A 68 46.64 26.41 32.82
CA SER A 68 47.35 25.60 31.81
C SER A 68 46.58 24.57 30.95
N ASN A 69 46.18 25.09 29.79
CA ASN A 69 46.24 24.55 28.43
C ASN A 69 45.31 23.43 27.92
N PRO A 70 44.91 23.55 26.62
CA PRO A 70 43.69 22.97 26.11
C PRO A 70 43.96 21.60 25.49
N ARG A 71 43.26 20.57 25.96
CA ARG A 71 43.02 19.39 25.14
C ARG A 71 41.72 19.61 24.39
N LEU A 72 41.86 20.08 23.14
CA LEU A 72 40.83 19.95 22.12
C LEU A 72 40.44 18.47 22.02
N ARG A 73 39.38 18.08 22.73
CA ARG A 73 38.65 16.86 22.39
C ARG A 73 37.94 17.16 21.08
N LEU A 74 38.50 16.66 19.98
CA LEU A 74 37.74 16.49 18.74
C LEU A 74 36.48 15.70 19.11
N ARG A 75 35.34 16.39 19.15
CA ARG A 75 34.05 15.70 19.04
C ARG A 75 34.03 15.14 17.64
N SER A 76 34.16 13.83 17.53
CA SER A 76 33.87 13.12 16.29
C SER A 76 32.51 13.61 15.80
N PRO A 77 32.41 14.17 14.58
CA PRO A 77 31.09 14.42 14.03
C PRO A 77 30.43 13.05 13.94
N HIS A 78 29.30 12.88 14.60
CA HIS A 78 28.39 11.80 14.27
C HIS A 78 28.05 11.99 12.79
N LEU A 79 28.81 11.31 11.92
CA LEU A 79 28.43 11.09 10.54
C LEU A 79 27.08 10.40 10.63
N ARG A 80 26.02 11.17 10.41
CA ARG A 80 24.69 10.62 10.17
C ARG A 80 24.87 9.66 9.01
N ARG A 81 24.84 8.37 9.32
CA ARG A 81 24.79 7.31 8.34
C ARG A 81 23.72 7.71 7.32
N PRO A 82 24.01 7.73 6.01
CA PRO A 82 23.01 8.07 5.03
C PRO A 82 21.81 7.16 5.28
N PRO A 83 20.59 7.71 5.39
CA PRO A 83 19.40 6.90 5.56
C PRO A 83 19.39 5.85 4.46
N ASN A 84 19.20 4.59 4.86
CA ASN A 84 19.09 3.48 3.91
C ASN A 84 18.07 3.88 2.83
N PRO A 85 18.41 3.88 1.53
CA PRO A 85 17.46 4.20 0.47
C PRO A 85 16.25 3.24 0.46
N ALA A 86 16.34 2.10 1.14
CA ALA A 86 15.25 1.14 1.32
C ALA A 86 14.45 1.27 2.63
N ALA A 87 14.68 2.31 3.45
CA ALA A 87 13.83 2.57 4.61
C ALA A 87 12.50 3.19 4.13
N VAL A 88 11.38 2.53 4.40
CA VAL A 88 10.03 3.05 4.17
C VAL A 88 9.93 4.43 4.81
N ARG A 89 9.90 5.49 4.00
CA ARG A 89 9.78 6.88 4.45
C ARG A 89 8.33 7.31 4.61
N SER A 90 7.42 6.58 3.98
CA SER A 90 5.99 6.84 3.91
C SER A 90 5.24 5.55 3.57
N LEU A 91 4.02 5.44 4.08
CA LEU A 91 3.07 4.37 3.76
C LEU A 91 1.84 5.00 3.11
N PHE A 92 1.10 4.20 2.36
CA PHE A 92 -0.13 4.53 1.68
C PHE A 92 -1.15 3.41 1.90
N THR A 93 -2.37 3.61 1.44
CA THR A 93 -3.47 2.65 1.58
C THR A 93 -3.94 2.08 0.25
N GLY A 94 -3.51 2.69 -0.86
CA GLY A 94 -4.01 2.42 -2.19
C GLY A 94 -5.42 2.99 -2.43
N ILE A 95 -5.86 3.95 -1.60
CA ILE A 95 -7.12 4.65 -1.81
C ILE A 95 -6.80 5.98 -2.50
N VAL A 96 -6.95 5.98 -3.82
CA VAL A 96 -6.69 7.15 -4.67
C VAL A 96 -7.57 8.32 -4.25
N GLU A 97 -6.96 9.46 -3.96
CA GLU A 97 -7.65 10.66 -3.48
C GLU A 97 -8.14 11.53 -4.63
N GLU A 98 -7.35 11.61 -5.70
CA GLU A 98 -7.73 12.28 -6.94
C GLU A 98 -6.93 11.76 -8.14
N MET A 99 -7.41 12.11 -9.33
CA MET A 99 -6.63 12.00 -10.55
C MET A 99 -6.04 13.36 -10.92
N GLY A 100 -4.71 13.46 -10.86
CA GLY A 100 -3.96 14.61 -11.36
C GLY A 100 -3.73 14.56 -12.87
N ARG A 101 -3.03 15.57 -13.37
CA ARG A 101 -2.60 15.66 -14.78
C ARG A 101 -1.14 16.06 -14.86
N VAL A 102 -0.35 15.31 -15.63
CA VAL A 102 1.05 15.66 -15.90
C VAL A 102 1.08 16.90 -16.77
N GLU A 103 1.73 17.96 -16.30
CA GLU A 103 1.95 19.18 -17.08
C GLU A 103 3.29 19.12 -17.81
N HIS A 104 4.32 18.59 -17.15
CA HIS A 104 5.66 18.44 -17.71
C HIS A 104 6.33 17.19 -17.14
N LEU A 105 7.11 16.51 -17.98
CA LEU A 105 7.97 15.40 -17.61
C LEU A 105 9.26 15.49 -18.43
N GLY A 106 10.41 15.56 -17.78
CA GLY A 106 11.67 15.63 -18.51
C GLY A 106 12.91 15.97 -17.69
N PRO A 107 14.08 16.05 -18.34
CA PRO A 107 15.31 16.52 -17.73
C PRO A 107 15.16 17.94 -17.15
N SER A 108 15.83 18.19 -16.04
CA SER A 108 15.84 19.47 -15.32
C SER A 108 17.25 20.08 -15.34
N PRO A 109 17.39 21.43 -15.28
CA PRO A 109 18.69 22.10 -15.32
C PRO A 109 19.67 21.72 -14.19
N ASP A 110 19.17 21.14 -13.10
CA ASP A 110 19.97 20.60 -11.99
C ASP A 110 20.51 19.18 -12.27
N GLY A 111 20.31 18.66 -13.48
CA GLY A 111 20.74 17.33 -13.89
C GLY A 111 19.78 16.20 -13.46
N GLY A 112 18.67 16.53 -12.81
CA GLY A 112 17.61 15.58 -12.45
C GLY A 112 16.62 15.32 -13.58
N PHE A 113 15.65 14.43 -13.33
CA PHE A 113 14.48 14.23 -14.18
C PHE A 113 13.22 14.52 -13.37
N HIS A 114 12.43 15.50 -13.77
CA HIS A 114 11.33 16.03 -12.97
C HIS A 114 9.99 15.83 -13.65
N MET A 115 8.96 15.62 -12.82
CA MET A 115 7.56 15.60 -13.22
C MET A 115 6.82 16.70 -12.47
N THR A 116 6.09 17.53 -13.19
CA THR A 116 5.14 18.50 -12.63
C THR A 116 3.73 18.01 -12.90
N VAL A 117 2.91 17.97 -11.85
CA VAL A 117 1.53 17.46 -11.88
C VAL A 117 0.59 18.53 -11.36
N SER A 118 -0.48 18.81 -12.10
CA SER A 118 -1.60 19.61 -11.62
C SER A 118 -2.55 18.75 -10.78
N ALA A 119 -2.88 19.25 -9.60
CA ALA A 119 -3.65 18.55 -8.57
C ALA A 119 -4.25 19.56 -7.57
N ARG A 120 -5.28 19.18 -6.83
CA ARG A 120 -5.92 20.08 -5.84
C ARG A 120 -6.03 19.46 -4.46
N THR A 121 -6.58 18.26 -4.38
CA THR A 121 -6.83 17.55 -3.12
C THR A 121 -5.53 17.23 -2.37
N VAL A 122 -4.52 16.69 -3.06
CA VAL A 122 -3.26 16.27 -2.43
C VAL A 122 -2.34 17.43 -2.06
N LEU A 123 -2.62 18.65 -2.52
CA LEU A 123 -1.93 19.87 -2.08
C LEU A 123 -2.41 20.36 -0.71
N GLY A 124 -3.56 19.86 -0.22
CA GLY A 124 -4.07 20.21 1.10
C GLY A 124 -3.12 19.74 2.20
N GLY A 125 -2.47 20.68 2.89
CA GLY A 125 -1.55 20.39 3.99
C GLY A 125 -0.19 19.81 3.56
N ILE A 126 0.18 19.98 2.29
CA ILE A 126 1.47 19.53 1.74
C ILE A 126 2.64 20.38 2.25
N ALA A 127 3.79 19.75 2.44
CA ALA A 127 5.07 20.39 2.72
C ALA A 127 6.18 19.87 1.79
N LEU A 128 7.26 20.64 1.66
CA LEU A 128 8.46 20.18 0.95
C LEU A 128 9.04 18.95 1.67
N GLY A 129 9.38 17.92 0.89
CA GLY A 129 9.86 16.65 1.43
C GLY A 129 8.76 15.64 1.74
N ASP A 130 7.48 16.02 1.65
CA ASP A 130 6.38 15.07 1.77
C ASP A 130 6.39 14.04 0.63
N SER A 131 5.77 12.90 0.90
CA SER A 131 5.63 11.82 -0.08
C SER A 131 4.22 11.78 -0.65
N ILE A 132 4.13 11.73 -1.98
CA ILE A 132 2.90 11.50 -2.73
C ILE A 132 3.12 10.29 -3.63
N ALA A 133 2.19 9.34 -3.60
CA ALA A 133 2.16 8.24 -4.55
C ALA A 133 1.58 8.74 -5.88
N VAL A 134 2.34 8.62 -6.97
CA VAL A 134 1.89 8.90 -8.34
C VAL A 134 1.82 7.59 -9.11
N ASN A 135 0.62 7.17 -9.52
CA ASN A 135 0.35 5.81 -10.03
C ASN A 135 0.99 4.72 -9.14
N GLY A 136 0.87 4.87 -7.82
CA GLY A 136 1.46 3.92 -6.84
C GLY A 136 2.97 4.01 -6.69
N THR A 137 3.63 5.01 -7.27
CA THR A 137 5.07 5.25 -7.04
C THR A 137 5.25 6.36 -6.02
N CYS A 138 5.85 6.05 -4.88
CA CYS A 138 6.17 7.02 -3.85
C CYS A 138 7.24 8.00 -4.35
N LEU A 139 6.86 9.28 -4.45
CA LEU A 139 7.75 10.35 -4.90
C LEU A 139 7.78 11.49 -3.89
N THR A 140 8.94 12.12 -3.76
CA THR A 140 9.16 13.23 -2.83
C THR A 140 8.89 14.57 -3.50
N VAL A 141 8.04 15.38 -2.88
CA VAL A 141 7.69 16.73 -3.32
C VAL A 141 8.91 17.65 -3.16
N THR A 142 9.38 18.20 -4.28
CA THR A 142 10.53 19.12 -4.31
C THR A 142 10.12 20.57 -4.50
N ARG A 143 8.94 20.82 -5.09
CA ARG A 143 8.30 22.13 -5.23
C ARG A 143 6.79 21.97 -5.24
N PHE A 144 6.05 22.99 -4.84
CA PHE A 144 4.61 23.06 -5.06
C PHE A 144 4.16 24.52 -5.10
N ASP A 145 3.04 24.74 -5.78
CA ASP A 145 2.33 26.01 -5.84
C ASP A 145 0.84 25.73 -5.66
N ALA A 146 0.30 26.14 -4.51
CA ALA A 146 -1.10 25.94 -4.18
C ALA A 146 -2.03 26.83 -4.99
N GLU A 147 -1.59 28.03 -5.37
CA GLU A 147 -2.38 28.96 -6.18
C GLU A 147 -2.48 28.45 -7.62
N ALA A 148 -1.36 27.99 -8.19
CA ALA A 148 -1.31 27.37 -9.50
C ALA A 148 -1.76 25.89 -9.51
N SER A 149 -2.16 25.35 -8.35
CA SER A 149 -2.66 23.97 -8.19
C SER A 149 -1.71 22.91 -8.79
N ASN A 150 -0.42 22.99 -8.48
CA ASN A 150 0.55 22.01 -8.96
C ASN A 150 1.66 21.68 -7.95
N PHE A 151 2.33 20.55 -8.18
CA PHE A 151 3.55 20.17 -7.48
C PHE A 151 4.55 19.50 -8.43
N THR A 152 5.82 19.50 -8.02
CA THR A 152 6.92 18.89 -8.75
C THR A 152 7.60 17.84 -7.90
N VAL A 153 7.97 16.73 -8.53
CA VAL A 153 8.73 15.63 -7.94
C VAL A 153 9.92 15.25 -8.81
N GLY A 154 10.95 14.70 -8.18
CA GLY A 154 12.09 14.12 -8.87
C GLY A 154 11.92 12.61 -9.09
N LEU A 155 12.35 12.12 -10.26
CA LEU A 155 12.31 10.71 -10.63
C LEU A 155 13.75 10.20 -10.77
N SER A 156 14.05 9.12 -10.06
CA SER A 156 15.33 8.46 -10.20
C SER A 156 15.38 7.61 -11.49
N PRO A 157 16.58 7.30 -12.01
CA PRO A 157 16.71 6.36 -13.13
C PRO A 157 16.11 4.98 -12.84
N GLU A 158 16.14 4.52 -11.59
CA GLU A 158 15.50 3.25 -11.20
C GLU A 158 13.98 3.36 -11.32
N THR A 159 13.40 4.46 -10.81
CA THR A 159 11.97 4.74 -10.93
C THR A 159 11.52 4.73 -12.40
N LEU A 160 12.28 5.40 -13.28
CA LEU A 160 11.96 5.46 -14.71
C LEU A 160 12.02 4.09 -15.40
N ARG A 161 12.88 3.18 -14.93
CA ARG A 161 13.01 1.82 -15.49
C ARG A 161 12.00 0.82 -14.93
N LYS A 162 11.57 1.01 -13.68
CA LYS A 162 10.71 0.07 -12.96
C LYS A 162 9.22 0.39 -13.03
N THR A 163 8.88 1.58 -13.51
CA THR A 163 7.50 2.08 -13.53
C THR A 163 7.12 2.56 -14.93
N SER A 164 5.82 2.63 -15.19
CA SER A 164 5.22 3.25 -16.38
C SER A 164 5.37 4.77 -16.43
N LEU A 165 5.95 5.42 -15.40
CA LEU A 165 6.02 6.88 -15.34
C LEU A 165 6.85 7.48 -16.49
N GLY A 166 7.84 6.74 -17.01
CA GLY A 166 8.66 7.18 -18.13
C GLY A 166 7.92 7.24 -19.47
N GLU A 167 6.75 6.59 -19.57
CA GLU A 167 5.91 6.55 -20.78
C GLU A 167 4.89 7.70 -20.81
N LEU A 168 4.78 8.47 -19.71
CA LEU A 168 3.82 9.57 -19.60
C LEU A 168 4.27 10.78 -20.42
N GLY A 169 3.29 11.55 -20.90
CA GLY A 169 3.51 12.82 -21.58
C GLY A 169 2.69 13.93 -20.94
N GLY A 170 2.88 15.15 -21.47
CA GLY A 170 2.01 16.28 -21.12
C GLY A 170 0.55 15.94 -21.39
N GLY A 171 -0.29 16.13 -20.38
CA GLY A 171 -1.72 15.82 -20.42
C GLY A 171 -2.11 14.45 -19.87
N SER A 172 -1.17 13.54 -19.61
CA SER A 172 -1.48 12.22 -19.04
C SER A 172 -2.16 12.33 -17.67
N ARG A 173 -3.16 11.48 -17.42
CA ARG A 173 -3.83 11.37 -16.12
C ARG A 173 -3.05 10.44 -15.21
N VAL A 174 -2.95 10.78 -13.93
CA VAL A 174 -2.26 9.97 -12.92
C VAL A 174 -3.08 9.87 -11.64
N ASN A 175 -3.08 8.70 -11.01
CA ASN A 175 -3.62 8.50 -9.66
C ASN A 175 -2.71 9.17 -8.63
N LEU A 176 -3.29 9.88 -7.67
CA LEU A 176 -2.57 10.56 -6.60
C LEU A 176 -3.11 10.15 -5.22
N GLU A 177 -2.20 9.84 -4.29
CA GLU A 177 -2.50 9.58 -2.87
C GLU A 177 -1.38 10.18 -2.01
N ARG A 178 -1.74 10.92 -0.94
CA ARG A 178 -0.78 11.41 0.06
C ARG A 178 -0.33 10.29 0.98
N ALA A 179 0.86 10.45 1.55
CA ALA A 179 1.31 9.56 2.60
C ALA A 179 0.32 9.52 3.78
N LEU A 180 0.08 8.29 4.27
CA LEU A 180 -0.81 7.99 5.38
C LEU A 180 -0.34 8.70 6.66
N ARG A 181 -1.26 9.37 7.34
CA ARG A 181 -1.04 9.88 8.68
C ARG A 181 -1.37 8.79 9.72
N PRO A 182 -0.69 8.76 10.88
CA PRO A 182 -0.95 7.76 11.92
C PRO A 182 -2.40 7.74 12.45
N ASP A 183 -3.11 8.87 12.35
CA ASP A 183 -4.50 9.05 12.79
C ASP A 183 -5.55 8.75 11.71
N SER A 184 -5.12 8.37 10.50
CA SER A 184 -6.00 8.11 9.36
C SER A 184 -6.56 6.68 9.36
N ARG A 185 -7.68 6.50 8.64
CA ARG A 185 -8.25 5.17 8.36
C ARG A 185 -7.46 4.48 7.24
N MET A 186 -7.21 3.18 7.40
CA MET A 186 -6.67 2.33 6.34
C MET A 186 -7.81 1.65 5.57
N GLY A 187 -8.28 2.29 4.49
CA GLY A 187 -9.41 1.81 3.70
C GLY A 187 -9.07 0.69 2.70
N GLY A 188 -7.80 0.57 2.31
CA GLY A 188 -7.29 -0.49 1.46
C GLY A 188 -6.36 -1.43 2.22
N HIS A 189 -5.15 -1.63 1.72
CA HIS A 189 -4.11 -2.46 2.36
C HIS A 189 -2.81 -1.66 2.54
N ILE A 190 -1.77 -2.29 3.08
CA ILE A 190 -0.46 -1.63 3.23
C ILE A 190 0.17 -1.49 1.85
N VAL A 191 0.24 -0.27 1.35
CA VAL A 191 0.95 0.08 0.12
C VAL A 191 2.17 0.92 0.50
N GLN A 192 3.35 0.53 0.06
CA GLN A 192 4.60 1.25 0.31
C GLN A 192 4.85 2.35 -0.72
N GLY A 193 4.24 2.22 -1.90
CA GLY A 193 4.56 3.03 -3.07
C GLY A 193 5.87 2.59 -3.72
N HIS A 194 6.26 1.33 -3.53
CA HIS A 194 7.47 0.72 -4.05
C HIS A 194 7.12 -0.29 -5.13
N VAL A 195 6.82 0.24 -6.32
CA VAL A 195 6.47 -0.56 -7.50
C VAL A 195 7.53 -1.63 -7.76
N ASP A 196 7.11 -2.89 -7.80
CA ASP A 196 7.98 -4.05 -8.03
C ASP A 196 8.31 -4.22 -9.51
N GLY A 197 7.38 -3.80 -10.37
CA GLY A 197 7.50 -3.82 -11.82
C GLY A 197 6.18 -3.42 -12.46
N THR A 198 6.04 -3.75 -13.73
CA THR A 198 4.86 -3.41 -14.52
C THR A 198 4.12 -4.65 -15.01
N GLY A 199 2.86 -4.46 -15.38
CA GLY A 199 2.06 -5.42 -16.13
C GLY A 199 1.38 -4.75 -17.31
N GLU A 200 0.76 -5.55 -18.16
CA GLU A 200 0.04 -5.11 -19.36
C GLU A 200 -1.43 -5.47 -19.23
N ILE A 201 -2.33 -4.52 -19.49
CA ILE A 201 -3.76 -4.79 -19.55
C ILE A 201 -4.06 -5.65 -20.79
N VAL A 202 -4.56 -6.87 -20.61
CA VAL A 202 -4.88 -7.78 -21.72
C VAL A 202 -6.38 -7.92 -21.99
N SER A 203 -7.24 -7.56 -21.04
CA SER A 203 -8.70 -7.46 -21.26
C SER A 203 -9.34 -6.38 -20.39
N LEU A 204 -10.39 -5.76 -20.95
CA LEU A 204 -11.29 -4.79 -20.30
C LEU A 204 -12.72 -5.14 -20.72
N GLU A 205 -13.48 -5.77 -19.82
CA GLU A 205 -14.80 -6.33 -20.12
C GLU A 205 -15.87 -5.80 -19.15
N PRO A 206 -16.86 -5.01 -19.62
CA PRO A 206 -17.96 -4.58 -18.77
C PRO A 206 -18.85 -5.75 -18.33
N GLU A 207 -19.21 -5.80 -17.05
CA GLU A 207 -20.21 -6.72 -16.50
C GLU A 207 -21.16 -5.92 -15.61
N GLY A 208 -22.36 -5.62 -16.13
CA GLY A 208 -23.30 -4.73 -15.46
C GLY A 208 -22.73 -3.32 -15.31
N ASP A 209 -22.64 -2.83 -14.07
CA ASP A 209 -22.03 -1.54 -13.73
C ASP A 209 -20.53 -1.64 -13.38
N SER A 210 -19.98 -2.84 -13.41
CA SER A 210 -18.62 -3.15 -13.04
C SER A 210 -17.75 -3.43 -14.27
N LEU A 211 -16.44 -3.32 -14.10
CA LEU A 211 -15.47 -3.54 -15.17
C LEU A 211 -14.47 -4.62 -14.75
N TRP A 212 -14.46 -5.73 -15.48
CA TRP A 212 -13.39 -6.72 -15.42
C TRP A 212 -12.13 -6.18 -16.07
N VAL A 213 -11.01 -6.34 -15.38
CA VAL A 213 -9.70 -5.98 -15.88
C VAL A 213 -8.78 -7.18 -15.69
N ARG A 214 -8.16 -7.65 -16.78
CA ARG A 214 -7.13 -8.69 -16.73
C ARG A 214 -5.78 -8.10 -17.05
N VAL A 215 -4.79 -8.41 -16.22
CA VAL A 215 -3.42 -7.92 -16.33
C VAL A 215 -2.46 -9.09 -16.44
N ARG A 216 -1.60 -9.05 -17.46
CA ARG A 216 -0.47 -9.95 -17.64
C ARG A 216 0.76 -9.41 -16.94
N THR A 217 1.51 -10.27 -16.25
CA THR A 217 2.71 -9.87 -15.49
C THR A 217 3.76 -10.99 -15.46
N PRO A 218 5.06 -10.67 -15.33
CA PRO A 218 6.09 -11.68 -15.22
C PRO A 218 5.87 -12.67 -14.06
N PRO A 219 6.27 -13.96 -14.20
CA PRO A 219 6.07 -14.98 -13.17
C PRO A 219 6.66 -14.62 -11.80
N GLY A 220 7.75 -13.85 -11.79
CA GLY A 220 8.40 -13.39 -10.55
C GLY A 220 7.55 -12.43 -9.70
N LEU A 221 6.58 -11.76 -10.31
CA LEU A 221 5.56 -10.94 -9.64
C LEU A 221 4.32 -11.78 -9.34
N LEU A 222 3.86 -12.56 -10.34
CA LEU A 222 2.62 -13.34 -10.24
C LEU A 222 2.59 -14.29 -9.05
N ARG A 223 3.73 -14.89 -8.67
CA ARG A 223 3.85 -15.77 -7.50
C ARG A 223 3.41 -15.16 -6.15
N TYR A 224 3.32 -13.83 -6.07
CA TYR A 224 2.85 -13.12 -4.87
C TYR A 224 1.37 -12.71 -4.96
N VAL A 225 0.73 -12.98 -6.10
CA VAL A 225 -0.67 -12.67 -6.36
C VAL A 225 -1.49 -13.91 -6.07
N VAL A 226 -2.47 -13.79 -5.18
CA VAL A 226 -3.33 -14.91 -4.76
C VAL A 226 -4.81 -14.53 -4.91
N PRO A 227 -5.71 -15.45 -5.26
CA PRO A 227 -7.14 -15.18 -5.28
C PRO A 227 -7.62 -14.64 -3.92
N LYS A 228 -8.45 -13.60 -3.96
CA LYS A 228 -8.94 -12.85 -2.78
C LYS A 228 -7.85 -12.13 -1.97
N GLY A 229 -6.60 -12.12 -2.45
CA GLY A 229 -5.53 -11.28 -1.91
C GLY A 229 -5.62 -9.83 -2.39
N PHE A 230 -4.78 -8.98 -1.80
CA PHE A 230 -4.62 -7.60 -2.24
C PHE A 230 -3.50 -7.44 -3.26
N ILE A 231 -3.65 -6.46 -4.13
CA ILE A 231 -2.61 -5.94 -5.02
C ILE A 231 -2.86 -4.45 -5.25
N ALA A 232 -1.79 -3.66 -5.39
CA ALA A 232 -1.89 -2.28 -5.84
C ALA A 232 -1.57 -2.18 -7.35
N VAL A 233 -2.54 -1.70 -8.13
CA VAL A 233 -2.39 -1.46 -9.58
C VAL A 233 -2.52 0.04 -9.84
N ASP A 234 -1.46 0.67 -10.38
CA ASP A 234 -1.32 2.13 -10.45
C ASP A 234 -1.64 2.83 -9.12
N GLY A 235 -1.27 2.20 -8.00
CA GLY A 235 -1.54 2.70 -6.65
C GLY A 235 -2.99 2.54 -6.19
N THR A 236 -3.84 1.82 -6.93
CA THR A 236 -5.20 1.49 -6.49
C THR A 236 -5.18 0.14 -5.79
N SER A 237 -5.58 0.10 -4.52
CA SER A 237 -5.76 -1.13 -3.75
C SER A 237 -6.95 -1.92 -4.29
N LEU A 238 -6.70 -3.14 -4.75
CA LEU A 238 -7.68 -3.99 -5.40
C LEU A 238 -7.65 -5.40 -4.84
N THR A 239 -8.80 -6.07 -4.91
CA THR A 239 -8.91 -7.49 -4.56
C THR A 239 -8.79 -8.33 -5.82
N VAL A 240 -7.83 -9.23 -5.84
CA VAL A 240 -7.65 -10.22 -6.92
C VAL A 240 -8.84 -11.17 -6.93
N VAL A 241 -9.41 -11.41 -8.10
CA VAL A 241 -10.51 -12.37 -8.25
C VAL A 241 -9.99 -13.71 -8.74
N GLY A 242 -9.33 -13.75 -9.90
CA GLY A 242 -8.69 -14.92 -10.48
C GLY A 242 -7.19 -14.74 -10.69
N VAL A 243 -6.47 -15.87 -10.69
CA VAL A 243 -5.05 -15.98 -11.05
C VAL A 243 -4.91 -17.15 -12.02
N TYR A 244 -4.16 -16.93 -13.10
CA TYR A 244 -3.99 -17.82 -14.24
C TYR A 244 -2.50 -18.01 -14.51
N ASP A 245 -1.88 -18.96 -13.82
CA ASP A 245 -0.41 -19.16 -13.83
C ASP A 245 0.14 -19.45 -15.24
N GLU A 246 -0.54 -20.29 -16.02
CA GLU A 246 -0.11 -20.64 -17.38
C GLU A 246 -0.15 -19.45 -18.35
N GLU A 247 -1.13 -18.56 -18.18
CA GLU A 247 -1.30 -17.35 -18.98
C GLU A 247 -0.43 -16.18 -18.46
N GLY A 248 0.16 -16.32 -17.27
CA GLY A 248 0.88 -15.24 -16.61
C GLY A 248 -0.03 -14.07 -16.21
N CYS A 249 -1.30 -14.33 -15.90
CA CYS A 249 -2.32 -13.30 -15.73
C CYS A 249 -3.02 -13.36 -14.36
N PHE A 250 -3.57 -12.22 -13.95
CA PHE A 250 -4.54 -12.14 -12.88
C PHE A 250 -5.63 -11.13 -13.26
N ASP A 251 -6.78 -11.21 -12.61
CA ASP A 251 -7.86 -10.24 -12.82
C ASP A 251 -8.45 -9.70 -11.52
N PHE A 252 -9.16 -8.60 -11.68
CA PHE A 252 -9.91 -7.91 -10.64
C PHE A 252 -11.11 -7.20 -11.26
N MET A 253 -12.04 -6.80 -10.41
CA MET A 253 -13.21 -6.02 -10.81
C MET A 253 -13.13 -4.60 -10.23
N LEU A 254 -13.47 -3.61 -11.05
CA LEU A 254 -13.68 -2.24 -10.62
C LEU A 254 -15.18 -1.97 -10.50
N VAL A 255 -15.63 -1.63 -9.29
CA VAL A 255 -17.00 -1.13 -9.07
C VAL A 255 -17.19 0.26 -9.68
N ALA A 256 -18.43 0.61 -10.02
CA ALA A 256 -18.78 1.87 -10.68
C ALA A 256 -18.19 3.12 -10.01
N TYR A 257 -18.16 3.16 -8.67
CA TYR A 257 -17.56 4.28 -7.93
C TYR A 257 -16.06 4.41 -8.20
N THR A 258 -15.29 3.32 -8.06
CA THR A 258 -13.83 3.32 -8.28
C THR A 258 -13.50 3.67 -9.72
N GLN A 259 -14.31 3.22 -10.68
CA GLN A 259 -14.07 3.53 -12.10
C GLN A 259 -14.00 5.04 -12.38
N GLN A 260 -14.73 5.86 -11.61
CA GLN A 260 -14.72 7.32 -11.76
C GLN A 260 -13.56 8.01 -11.04
N LYS A 261 -12.83 7.28 -10.20
CA LYS A 261 -11.82 7.82 -9.27
C LYS A 261 -10.39 7.47 -9.63
N VAL A 262 -10.18 6.50 -10.54
CA VAL A 262 -8.85 6.01 -10.89
C VAL A 262 -8.63 5.99 -12.40
N VAL A 263 -7.36 5.95 -12.82
CA VAL A 263 -6.98 6.01 -14.24
C VAL A 263 -7.20 4.73 -15.02
N ILE A 264 -7.30 3.57 -14.36
CA ILE A 264 -7.36 2.25 -15.02
C ILE A 264 -8.47 2.18 -16.09
N PRO A 265 -9.72 2.64 -15.87
CA PRO A 265 -10.76 2.62 -16.90
C PRO A 265 -10.53 3.58 -18.08
N LEU A 266 -9.59 4.52 -17.96
CA LEU A 266 -9.20 5.42 -19.04
C LEU A 266 -8.12 4.79 -19.95
N LYS A 267 -7.52 3.68 -19.51
CA LYS A 267 -6.52 2.92 -20.26
C LYS A 267 -7.17 1.97 -21.26
N LYS A 268 -6.36 1.43 -22.15
CA LYS A 268 -6.74 0.49 -23.19
C LYS A 268 -6.01 -0.84 -23.01
N VAL A 269 -6.50 -1.88 -23.69
CA VAL A 269 -5.75 -3.13 -23.84
C VAL A 269 -4.41 -2.82 -24.51
N GLY A 270 -3.33 -3.38 -23.96
CA GLY A 270 -1.94 -3.11 -24.32
C GLY A 270 -1.26 -2.03 -23.47
N ASP A 271 -2.01 -1.24 -22.69
CA ASP A 271 -1.40 -0.21 -21.84
C ASP A 271 -0.73 -0.83 -20.61
N THR A 272 0.38 -0.21 -20.22
CA THR A 272 1.20 -0.61 -19.06
C THR A 272 0.59 -0.08 -17.75
N VAL A 273 0.64 -0.89 -16.69
CA VAL A 273 0.26 -0.50 -15.32
C VAL A 273 1.40 -0.79 -14.34
N ASN A 274 1.54 0.06 -13.32
CA ASN A 274 2.45 -0.18 -12.19
C ASN A 274 1.86 -1.23 -11.25
N LEU A 275 2.68 -2.20 -10.83
CA LEU A 275 2.28 -3.26 -9.91
C LEU A 275 3.12 -3.22 -8.64
N GLU A 276 2.44 -3.17 -7.50
CA GLU A 276 3.03 -3.45 -6.19
C GLU A 276 2.24 -4.60 -5.55
N VAL A 277 2.93 -5.72 -5.32
CA VAL A 277 2.32 -6.90 -4.67
C VAL A 277 2.29 -6.70 -3.16
N ASP A 278 1.35 -7.35 -2.48
CA ASP A 278 1.24 -7.26 -1.02
C ASP A 278 2.56 -7.68 -0.35
N ILE A 279 3.11 -6.75 0.44
CA ILE A 279 4.37 -6.94 1.16
C ILE A 279 4.35 -8.17 2.07
N LEU A 280 3.18 -8.57 2.57
CA LEU A 280 3.02 -9.77 3.39
C LEU A 280 3.50 -11.02 2.66
N GLY A 281 3.22 -11.14 1.35
CA GLY A 281 3.67 -12.27 0.53
C GLY A 281 5.20 -12.38 0.49
N LYS A 282 5.90 -11.24 0.38
CA LYS A 282 7.38 -11.20 0.36
C LYS A 282 7.97 -11.57 1.72
N TYR A 283 7.37 -11.12 2.82
CA TYR A 283 7.82 -11.49 4.16
C TYR A 283 7.61 -12.98 4.44
N VAL A 284 6.46 -13.54 4.06
CA VAL A 284 6.18 -14.98 4.17
C VAL A 284 7.20 -15.78 3.37
N GLU A 285 7.49 -15.39 2.12
CA GLU A 285 8.50 -16.06 1.29
C GLU A 285 9.88 -16.02 1.94
N ARG A 286 10.29 -14.86 2.49
CA ARG A 286 11.59 -14.69 3.16
C ARG A 286 11.73 -15.54 4.41
N LEU A 287 10.65 -15.68 5.20
CA LEU A 287 10.60 -16.49 6.41
C LEU A 287 10.70 -17.98 6.07
N LEU A 288 9.93 -18.45 5.08
CA LEU A 288 9.97 -19.86 4.66
C LEU A 288 11.33 -20.26 4.08
N LYS A 289 12.00 -19.36 3.34
CA LYS A 289 13.37 -19.57 2.85
C LYS A 289 14.43 -19.52 3.96
N GLY A 290 14.17 -18.81 5.06
CA GLY A 290 15.06 -18.68 6.21
C GLY A 290 14.93 -19.79 7.26
N GLY A 291 13.81 -20.52 7.27
CA GLY A 291 13.50 -21.56 8.26
C GLY A 291 14.24 -22.89 8.08
N SER A 292 15.00 -23.07 6.99
CA SER A 292 15.77 -24.29 6.73
C SER A 292 17.17 -24.31 7.38
N GLY A 293 17.49 -23.34 8.24
CA GLY A 293 18.84 -23.12 8.76
C GLY A 293 19.11 -23.48 10.23
N ASP A 294 18.10 -23.85 11.04
CA ASP A 294 18.25 -23.91 12.51
C ASP A 294 17.74 -25.21 13.18
N VAL A 295 17.68 -26.32 12.44
CA VAL A 295 17.44 -27.65 13.03
C VAL A 295 18.47 -28.65 12.53
N ALA A 296 19.74 -28.41 12.85
CA ALA A 296 20.76 -29.46 12.80
C ALA A 296 21.84 -29.24 13.87
N ALA A 297 21.90 -30.19 14.81
CA ALA A 297 23.01 -30.54 15.69
C ALA A 297 23.25 -29.70 16.97
N THR A 298 22.32 -29.79 17.93
CA THR A 298 22.72 -29.99 19.33
C THR A 298 22.57 -31.47 19.67
N THR A 299 23.57 -32.26 19.27
CA THR A 299 23.82 -33.57 19.89
C THR A 299 25.33 -33.69 20.11
N ALA A 300 25.83 -32.90 21.07
CA ALA A 300 27.16 -33.13 21.61
C ALA A 300 27.10 -34.43 22.42
N THR A 301 27.69 -35.47 21.88
CA THR A 301 27.95 -36.76 22.50
C THR A 301 28.75 -36.58 23.80
N ALA A 302 28.10 -36.79 24.93
CA ALA A 302 28.79 -37.11 26.17
C ALA A 302 29.03 -38.63 26.20
N SER A 303 30.18 -39.07 25.72
CA SER A 303 30.73 -40.38 26.04
C SER A 303 32.08 -40.18 26.71
N LEU A 304 32.06 -40.23 28.05
CA LEU A 304 33.24 -40.35 28.91
C LEU A 304 33.88 -41.71 28.67
N SER A 305 35.14 -41.72 28.23
CA SER A 305 36.00 -42.90 28.25
C SER A 305 36.82 -42.90 29.54
N SER A 306 36.64 -43.95 30.34
CA SER A 306 37.66 -44.52 31.22
C SER A 306 38.63 -45.37 30.40
#